data_AF-A0A352Y123-F1
#
_entry.id   AF-A0A352Y123-F1
#
_cell.length_a   1.000
_cell.length_b   1.000
_cell.length_c   1.000
_cell.angle_alpha   90.00
_cell.angle_beta   90.00
_cell.angle_gamma   90.00
#
_symmetry.space_group_name_H-M   'P 1'
#
loop_
_entity.id
_entity.type
_entity.pdbx_description
1 polymer ?
#
loop_
_entity_poly.entity_id
_entity_poly.type
_entity_poly.pdbx_seq_one_letter_code
_entity_poly.pdbx_strand_id
1 'polypeptide(L)'
;MNLEHAQPDRAARLQSTSQADTRLHGGWLILARVAWVVLVLFLLGTFIFSLPTSFTILYHPCTGEWCTSISSSVFLTAREMQALPQYGLSLNAYAWSTTVINVAEALVWFGMGSILFWRKSDDWMALLVALMLISWGVNSATTNLLYSSSIWRIPENGVQLIVGLTILFTLALFPNGRFVPRWAVWITLINPAYLAVYLLFLRSLRIPGWALFNNPLNAVAWFGCWILLTLAQLYRYFRVSNTLERQQTKWV
;
A
#
# COMPACT_ATOMS: atom_id res chain seq x y z
N MET A 1 -26.30 -12.36 -44.89
CA MET A 1 -26.03 -11.80 -43.54
C MET A 1 -26.11 -12.93 -42.54
N ASN A 2 -25.12 -13.09 -41.65
CA ASN A 2 -25.13 -14.00 -40.48
C ASN A 2 -23.79 -13.82 -39.72
N LEU A 3 -23.67 -12.79 -38.87
CA LEU A 3 -22.43 -12.51 -38.12
C LEU A 3 -22.62 -12.20 -36.62
N GLU A 4 -23.82 -11.82 -36.16
CA GLU A 4 -24.03 -11.35 -34.79
C GLU A 4 -24.03 -12.45 -33.72
N HIS A 5 -24.38 -13.70 -34.07
CA HIS A 5 -24.43 -14.81 -33.10
C HIS A 5 -23.04 -15.30 -32.61
N ALA A 6 -21.93 -14.89 -33.24
CA ALA A 6 -20.58 -15.36 -32.88
C ALA A 6 -19.87 -14.55 -31.79
N GLN A 7 -20.44 -13.41 -31.36
CA GLN A 7 -19.84 -12.53 -30.35
C GLN A 7 -20.08 -12.94 -28.88
N PRO A 8 -21.28 -13.36 -28.41
CA PRO A 8 -21.50 -13.65 -27.00
C PRO A 8 -20.61 -14.80 -26.49
N ASP A 9 -20.51 -15.89 -27.26
CA ASP A 9 -19.66 -17.04 -26.94
C ASP A 9 -18.17 -16.66 -26.82
N ARG A 10 -17.68 -15.73 -27.65
CA ARG A 10 -16.31 -15.22 -27.56
C ARG A 10 -16.10 -14.40 -26.30
N ALA A 11 -17.05 -13.53 -25.94
CA ALA A 11 -16.96 -12.73 -24.73
C ALA A 11 -17.00 -13.60 -23.47
N ALA A 12 -17.93 -14.56 -23.39
CA ALA A 12 -18.03 -15.51 -22.28
C ALA A 12 -16.78 -16.42 -22.17
N ARG A 13 -16.24 -16.90 -23.29
CA ARG A 13 -15.03 -17.74 -23.30
C ARG A 13 -13.76 -16.96 -22.91
N LEU A 14 -13.70 -15.66 -23.18
CA LEU A 14 -12.63 -14.77 -22.72
C LEU A 14 -12.78 -14.41 -21.22
N GLN A 15 -14.01 -14.25 -20.72
CA GLN A 15 -14.27 -14.17 -19.27
C GLN A 15 -13.79 -15.45 -18.57
N SER A 16 -14.11 -16.63 -19.10
CA SER A 16 -13.74 -17.90 -18.46
C SER A 16 -12.23 -18.15 -18.45
N THR A 17 -11.47 -17.76 -19.48
CA THR A 17 -9.99 -17.90 -19.45
C THR A 17 -9.34 -16.87 -18.53
N SER A 18 -9.72 -15.60 -18.59
CA SER A 18 -9.20 -14.57 -17.66
C SER A 18 -9.49 -14.94 -16.19
N GLN A 19 -10.68 -15.44 -15.87
CA GLN A 19 -11.00 -15.91 -14.51
C GLN A 19 -10.37 -17.26 -14.14
N ALA A 20 -10.06 -18.14 -15.11
CA ALA A 20 -9.35 -19.38 -14.80
C ALA A 20 -7.87 -19.10 -14.46
N ASP A 21 -7.25 -18.13 -15.14
CA ASP A 21 -5.85 -17.76 -14.95
C ASP A 21 -5.54 -17.20 -13.53
N THR A 22 -6.53 -16.64 -12.81
CA THR A 22 -6.33 -16.09 -11.45
C THR A 22 -7.01 -16.87 -10.31
N ARG A 23 -7.77 -17.94 -10.60
CA ARG A 23 -8.41 -18.77 -9.56
C ARG A 23 -7.45 -19.79 -8.98
N LEU A 24 -7.28 -19.76 -7.66
CA LEU A 24 -6.57 -20.80 -6.90
C LEU A 24 -7.48 -21.99 -6.63
N HIS A 25 -6.91 -23.18 -6.65
CA HIS A 25 -7.63 -24.44 -6.46
C HIS A 25 -6.90 -25.35 -5.46
N GLY A 26 -7.65 -26.17 -4.72
CA GLY A 26 -7.10 -27.16 -3.78
C GLY A 26 -6.21 -26.57 -2.68
N GLY A 27 -5.12 -27.26 -2.35
CA GLY A 27 -4.22 -26.87 -1.26
C GLY A 27 -3.58 -25.48 -1.42
N TRP A 28 -3.34 -25.01 -2.64
CA TRP A 28 -2.79 -23.68 -2.91
C TRP A 28 -3.72 -22.54 -2.46
N LEU A 29 -5.03 -22.74 -2.60
CA LEU A 29 -6.05 -21.79 -2.10
C LEU A 29 -6.03 -21.70 -0.57
N ILE A 30 -5.86 -22.83 0.11
CA ILE A 30 -5.77 -22.88 1.58
C ILE A 30 -4.49 -22.19 2.05
N LEU A 31 -3.34 -22.51 1.44
CA LEU A 31 -2.05 -21.89 1.76
C LEU A 31 -2.07 -20.36 1.56
N ALA A 32 -2.63 -19.90 0.43
CA ALA A 32 -2.76 -18.47 0.16
C ALA A 32 -3.68 -17.76 1.16
N ARG A 33 -4.83 -18.37 1.52
CA ARG A 33 -5.74 -17.83 2.54
C ARG A 33 -5.08 -17.76 3.92
N VAL A 34 -4.35 -18.80 4.35
CA VAL A 34 -3.62 -18.81 5.63
C VAL A 34 -2.54 -17.73 5.65
N ALA A 35 -1.72 -17.63 4.60
CA ALA A 35 -0.69 -16.59 4.49
C ALA A 35 -1.29 -15.18 4.50
N TRP A 36 -2.39 -14.96 3.78
CA TRP A 36 -3.13 -13.69 3.75
C TRP A 36 -3.67 -13.32 5.13
N VAL A 37 -4.30 -14.27 5.86
CA VAL A 37 -4.81 -14.04 7.22
C VAL A 37 -3.68 -13.71 8.19
N VAL A 38 -2.53 -14.40 8.12
CA VAL A 38 -1.36 -14.09 8.97
C VAL A 38 -0.84 -12.68 8.69
N LEU A 39 -0.76 -12.25 7.43
CA LEU A 39 -0.34 -10.89 7.06
C LEU A 39 -1.36 -9.84 7.53
N VAL A 40 -2.65 -10.09 7.40
CA VAL A 40 -3.71 -9.18 7.88
C VAL A 40 -3.74 -9.10 9.40
N LEU A 41 -3.53 -10.19 10.13
CA LEU A 41 -3.40 -10.18 11.59
C LEU A 41 -2.16 -9.40 12.05
N PHE A 42 -1.03 -9.49 11.33
CA PHE A 42 0.15 -8.67 11.60
C PHE A 42 -0.13 -7.17 11.35
N LEU A 43 -0.78 -6.83 10.24
CA LEU A 43 -1.16 -5.45 9.89
C LEU A 43 -2.10 -4.86 10.94
N LEU A 44 -3.22 -5.54 11.23
CA LEU A 44 -4.24 -5.08 12.19
C LEU A 44 -3.71 -5.08 13.63
N GLY A 45 -2.86 -6.04 14.02
CA GLY A 45 -2.18 -6.03 15.31
C GLY A 45 -1.25 -4.83 15.45
N THR A 46 -0.46 -4.52 14.42
CA THR A 46 0.41 -3.34 14.39
C THR A 46 -0.40 -2.05 14.51
N PHE A 47 -1.52 -1.93 13.78
CA PHE A 47 -2.47 -0.82 13.94
C PHE A 47 -2.98 -0.71 15.39
N ILE A 48 -3.73 -1.72 15.88
CA ILE A 48 -4.43 -1.67 17.17
C ILE A 48 -3.48 -1.38 18.34
N PHE A 49 -2.35 -2.08 18.42
CA PHE A 49 -1.45 -1.95 19.57
C PHE A 49 -0.52 -0.72 19.51
N SER A 50 -0.33 -0.12 18.33
CA SER A 50 0.44 1.12 18.21
C SER A 50 -0.38 2.40 18.33
N LEU A 51 -1.71 2.36 18.14
CA LEU A 51 -2.61 3.52 18.28
C LEU A 51 -2.35 4.38 19.54
N PRO A 52 -2.15 3.83 20.75
CA PRO A 52 -1.83 4.64 21.93
C PRO A 52 -0.49 5.37 21.80
N THR A 53 0.50 4.73 21.18
CA THR A 53 1.81 5.35 20.93
C THR A 53 1.68 6.47 19.90
N SER A 54 0.99 6.22 18.77
CA SER A 54 0.71 7.23 17.75
C SER A 54 -0.01 8.45 18.34
N PHE A 55 -0.97 8.24 19.25
CA PHE A 55 -1.63 9.32 19.97
C PHE A 55 -0.66 10.11 20.88
N THR A 56 0.15 9.43 21.70
CA THR A 56 1.14 10.13 22.57
C THR A 56 2.19 10.92 21.79
N ILE A 57 2.58 10.45 20.60
CA ILE A 57 3.55 11.13 19.73
C ILE A 57 3.07 12.54 19.33
N LEU A 58 1.76 12.72 19.13
CA LEU A 58 1.17 14.03 18.76
C LEU A 58 1.31 15.11 19.85
N TYR A 59 1.65 14.74 21.09
CA TYR A 59 1.86 15.66 22.21
C TYR A 59 3.32 16.09 22.38
N HIS A 60 4.27 15.39 21.78
CA HIS A 60 5.69 15.70 21.93
C HIS A 60 6.19 16.58 20.78
N PRO A 61 6.69 17.80 21.06
CA PRO A 61 7.26 18.65 20.02
C PRO A 61 8.48 17.96 19.40
N CYS A 62 8.50 17.83 18.07
CA CYS A 62 9.63 17.17 17.42
C CYS A 62 10.87 18.08 17.42
N THR A 63 11.88 17.69 18.20
CA THR A 63 13.14 18.43 18.37
C THR A 63 14.31 17.70 17.70
N GLY A 64 14.51 17.94 16.40
CA GLY A 64 15.66 17.43 15.65
C GLY A 64 15.56 17.75 14.15
N GLU A 65 16.70 17.64 13.44
CA GLU A 65 16.85 17.92 12.00
C GLU A 65 15.83 17.16 11.13
N TRP A 66 15.34 16.04 11.65
CA TRP A 66 14.27 15.21 11.12
C TRP A 66 13.04 15.99 10.72
N CYS A 67 12.46 16.75 11.66
CA CYS A 67 11.20 17.46 11.43
C CYS A 67 11.38 18.82 10.74
N THR A 68 12.61 19.17 10.33
CA THR A 68 12.86 20.18 9.29
C THR A 68 12.96 19.57 7.88
N SER A 69 13.00 18.24 7.74
CA SER A 69 13.05 17.52 6.45
C SER A 69 11.77 16.76 6.09
N ILE A 70 10.97 16.38 7.09
CA ILE A 70 9.64 15.79 6.92
C ILE A 70 8.63 16.94 6.87
N SER A 71 7.74 16.95 5.88
CA SER A 71 6.63 17.91 5.79
C SER A 71 5.74 17.89 7.04
N SER A 72 5.22 19.05 7.45
CA SER A 72 4.36 19.19 8.65
C SER A 72 2.96 18.55 8.55
N SER A 73 2.75 17.67 7.56
CA SER A 73 1.64 16.72 7.48
C SER A 73 1.79 15.51 8.42
N VAL A 74 2.99 15.28 9.00
CA VAL A 74 3.28 14.10 9.85
C VAL A 74 3.54 14.50 11.31
N PHE A 75 4.22 15.62 11.56
CA PHE A 75 4.50 16.13 12.91
C PHE A 75 4.26 17.63 12.98
N LEU A 76 3.72 18.09 14.11
CA LEU A 76 3.75 19.52 14.46
C LEU A 76 5.16 19.91 14.95
N THR A 77 5.76 20.87 14.26
CA THR A 77 6.98 21.54 14.71
C THR A 77 6.69 22.34 15.99
N ALA A 78 7.68 22.56 16.85
CA ALA A 78 7.52 23.40 18.05
C ALA A 78 6.95 24.81 17.75
N ARG A 79 7.26 25.39 16.57
CA ARG A 79 6.67 26.65 16.09
C ARG A 79 5.18 26.53 15.77
N GLU A 80 4.76 25.41 15.20
CA GLU A 80 3.37 25.16 14.81
C GLU A 80 2.51 24.87 16.05
N MET A 81 3.05 24.10 17.02
CA MET A 81 2.44 23.94 18.35
C MET A 81 2.24 25.27 19.09
N GLN A 82 3.16 26.23 18.92
CA GLN A 82 3.03 27.58 19.49
C GLN A 82 2.08 28.49 18.68
N ALA A 83 1.81 28.19 17.42
CA ALA A 83 0.87 28.90 16.57
C ALA A 83 -0.58 28.41 16.73
N LEU A 84 -0.81 27.12 17.06
CA LEU A 84 -2.15 26.53 17.26
C LEU A 84 -3.09 27.40 18.13
N PRO A 85 -2.65 27.93 19.30
CA PRO A 85 -3.49 28.82 20.13
C PRO A 85 -3.91 30.12 19.45
N GLN A 86 -3.13 30.64 18.50
CA GLN A 86 -3.47 31.85 17.73
C GLN A 86 -4.64 31.61 16.78
N TYR A 87 -4.88 30.36 16.39
CA TYR A 87 -6.04 29.90 15.62
C TYR A 87 -7.17 29.35 16.51
N GLY A 88 -7.09 29.51 17.84
CA GLY A 88 -8.08 29.02 18.80
C GLY A 88 -8.08 27.48 18.99
N LEU A 89 -7.12 26.76 18.40
CA LEU A 89 -7.04 25.30 18.48
C LEU A 89 -6.16 24.87 19.67
N SER A 90 -6.67 23.97 20.50
CA SER A 90 -5.85 23.30 21.51
C SER A 90 -5.13 22.08 20.93
N LEU A 91 -3.93 21.79 21.45
CA LEU A 91 -3.15 20.62 21.03
C LEU A 91 -3.92 19.30 21.24
N ASN A 92 -4.71 19.22 22.32
CA ASN A 92 -5.61 18.10 22.61
C ASN A 92 -6.69 17.93 21.52
N ALA A 93 -7.36 19.03 21.12
CA ALA A 93 -8.36 18.99 20.06
C ALA A 93 -7.76 18.55 18.71
N TYR A 94 -6.57 19.04 18.36
CA TYR A 94 -5.83 18.61 17.17
C TYR A 94 -5.46 17.13 17.23
N ALA A 95 -4.92 16.65 18.35
CA ALA A 95 -4.50 15.25 18.51
C ALA A 95 -5.70 14.30 18.36
N TRP A 96 -6.86 14.65 18.93
CA TRP A 96 -8.10 13.89 18.74
C TRP A 96 -8.62 13.96 17.31
N SER A 97 -8.71 15.14 16.68
CA SER A 97 -9.24 15.25 15.31
C SER A 97 -8.41 14.46 14.31
N THR A 98 -7.08 14.58 14.37
CA THR A 98 -6.17 13.83 13.50
C THR A 98 -6.27 12.32 13.74
N THR A 99 -6.34 11.88 15.00
CA THR A 99 -6.49 10.45 15.33
C THR A 99 -7.83 9.88 14.85
N VAL A 100 -8.94 10.61 15.04
CA VAL A 100 -10.27 10.18 14.59
C VAL A 100 -10.34 10.12 13.06
N ILE A 101 -9.77 11.10 12.35
CA ILE A 101 -9.71 11.09 10.87
C ILE A 101 -8.91 9.88 10.37
N ASN A 102 -7.71 9.66 10.90
CA ASN A 102 -6.85 8.54 10.46
C ASN A 102 -7.50 7.17 10.75
N VAL A 103 -8.16 7.01 11.91
CA VAL A 103 -8.90 5.78 12.23
C VAL A 103 -10.13 5.59 11.33
N ALA A 104 -10.86 6.66 11.02
CA ALA A 104 -12.00 6.60 10.11
C ALA A 104 -11.59 6.22 8.67
N GLU A 105 -10.49 6.80 8.16
CA GLU A 105 -9.92 6.45 6.86
C GLU A 105 -9.47 4.99 6.82
N ALA A 106 -8.71 4.55 7.84
CA ALA A 106 -8.26 3.17 7.99
C ALA A 106 -9.44 2.17 7.95
N LEU A 107 -10.53 2.46 8.67
CA LEU A 107 -11.75 1.64 8.68
C LEU A 107 -12.43 1.56 7.30
N VAL A 108 -12.42 2.62 6.50
CA VAL A 108 -12.94 2.59 5.12
C VAL A 108 -12.08 1.66 4.24
N TRP A 109 -10.75 1.76 4.31
CA TRP A 109 -9.83 0.86 3.61
C TRP A 109 -9.99 -0.61 4.06
N PHE A 110 -10.10 -0.86 5.37
CA PHE A 110 -10.32 -2.19 5.92
C PHE A 110 -11.67 -2.78 5.47
N GLY A 111 -12.73 -1.94 5.42
CA GLY A 111 -14.04 -2.33 4.93
C GLY A 111 -14.00 -2.75 3.45
N MET A 112 -13.37 -1.95 2.59
CA MET A 112 -13.23 -2.27 1.16
C MET A 112 -12.41 -3.55 0.93
N GLY A 113 -11.26 -3.70 1.60
CA GLY A 113 -10.44 -4.91 1.52
C GLY A 113 -11.17 -6.16 2.03
N SER A 114 -11.91 -6.03 3.14
CA SER A 114 -12.73 -7.13 3.68
C SER A 114 -13.86 -7.55 2.76
N ILE A 115 -14.61 -6.59 2.19
CA ILE A 115 -15.68 -6.86 1.21
C ILE A 115 -15.12 -7.57 -0.03
N LEU A 116 -13.94 -7.17 -0.51
CA LEU A 116 -13.29 -7.82 -1.65
C LEU A 116 -12.85 -9.26 -1.31
N PHE A 117 -12.24 -9.50 -0.15
CA PHE A 117 -11.93 -10.85 0.33
C PHE A 117 -13.19 -11.72 0.39
N TRP A 118 -14.26 -11.25 1.05
CA TRP A 118 -15.51 -12.01 1.19
C TRP A 118 -16.16 -12.36 -0.15
N ARG A 119 -16.11 -11.46 -1.15
CA ARG A 119 -16.70 -11.69 -2.48
C ARG A 119 -15.83 -12.50 -3.43
N LYS A 120 -14.51 -12.56 -3.23
CA LYS A 120 -13.55 -13.02 -4.24
C LYS A 120 -12.33 -13.80 -3.71
N SER A 121 -12.37 -14.35 -2.49
CA SER A 121 -11.21 -15.04 -1.89
C SER A 121 -10.70 -16.31 -2.59
N ASP A 122 -11.32 -16.76 -3.69
CA ASP A 122 -10.77 -17.80 -4.59
C ASP A 122 -9.84 -17.24 -5.68
N ASP A 123 -9.80 -15.91 -5.85
CA ASP A 123 -9.11 -15.18 -6.91
C ASP A 123 -7.87 -14.48 -6.33
N TRP A 124 -6.65 -14.92 -6.70
CA TRP A 124 -5.43 -14.43 -6.03
C TRP A 124 -5.15 -12.95 -6.31
N MET A 125 -5.61 -12.41 -7.44
CA MET A 125 -5.55 -10.98 -7.71
C MET A 125 -6.44 -10.21 -6.72
N ALA A 126 -7.63 -10.70 -6.44
CA ALA A 126 -8.52 -10.07 -5.47
C ALA A 126 -7.97 -10.15 -4.04
N LEU A 127 -7.29 -11.24 -3.67
CA LEU A 127 -6.56 -11.34 -2.41
C LEU A 127 -5.40 -10.32 -2.32
N LEU A 128 -4.64 -10.14 -3.40
CA LEU A 128 -3.55 -9.16 -3.48
C LEU A 128 -4.07 -7.72 -3.33
N VAL A 129 -5.13 -7.36 -4.08
CA VAL A 129 -5.77 -6.04 -3.98
C VAL A 129 -6.40 -5.83 -2.59
N ALA A 130 -7.04 -6.86 -2.01
CA ALA A 130 -7.59 -6.76 -0.65
C ALA A 130 -6.49 -6.52 0.41
N LEU A 131 -5.33 -7.17 0.26
CA LEU A 131 -4.17 -6.93 1.13
C LEU A 131 -3.57 -5.53 0.91
N MET A 132 -3.52 -5.06 -0.33
CA MET A 132 -3.08 -3.69 -0.67
C MET A 132 -3.92 -2.65 0.07
N LEU A 133 -5.25 -2.74 -0.05
CA LEU A 133 -6.21 -1.84 0.61
C LEU A 133 -6.00 -1.85 2.15
N ILE A 134 -5.96 -3.03 2.77
CA ILE A 134 -5.77 -3.14 4.23
C ILE A 134 -4.41 -2.59 4.65
N SER A 135 -3.33 -2.89 3.92
CA SER A 135 -1.99 -2.43 4.27
C SER A 135 -1.85 -0.90 4.17
N TRP A 136 -2.48 -0.28 3.18
CA TRP A 136 -2.52 1.18 3.02
C TRP A 136 -3.29 1.86 4.17
N GLY A 137 -4.43 1.31 4.56
CA GLY A 137 -5.20 1.81 5.72
C GLY A 137 -4.48 1.69 7.06
N VAL A 138 -3.54 0.74 7.21
CA VAL A 138 -2.62 0.74 8.36
C VAL A 138 -1.60 1.87 8.20
N ASN A 139 -0.94 1.95 7.05
CA ASN A 139 0.15 2.91 6.76
C ASN A 139 -0.23 4.36 7.03
N SER A 140 -1.39 4.83 6.56
CA SER A 140 -1.83 6.22 6.76
C SER A 140 -2.02 6.58 8.24
N ALA A 141 -2.39 5.61 9.09
CA ALA A 141 -2.50 5.80 10.52
C ALA A 141 -1.16 5.60 11.28
N THR A 142 -0.27 4.71 10.81
CA THR A 142 0.93 4.27 11.55
C THR A 142 2.26 4.89 11.09
N THR A 143 2.33 5.53 9.92
CA THR A 143 3.57 6.09 9.34
C THR A 143 4.39 6.98 10.28
N ASN A 144 3.74 7.69 11.21
CA ASN A 144 4.37 8.50 12.28
C ASN A 144 5.40 7.69 13.10
N LEU A 145 5.16 6.40 13.32
CA LEU A 145 6.00 5.51 14.11
C LEU A 145 7.36 5.26 13.46
N LEU A 146 7.46 5.32 12.13
CA LEU A 146 8.68 5.10 11.35
C LEU A 146 9.81 6.06 11.75
N TYR A 147 9.43 7.30 12.06
CA TYR A 147 10.32 8.41 12.43
C TYR A 147 10.54 8.52 13.95
N SER A 148 9.72 7.82 14.74
CA SER A 148 9.82 7.81 16.20
C SER A 148 11.00 6.98 16.72
N SER A 149 11.31 7.13 18.02
CA SER A 149 12.19 6.24 18.78
C SER A 149 11.47 4.98 19.31
N SER A 150 10.18 4.79 19.00
CA SER A 150 9.36 3.71 19.55
C SER A 150 9.80 2.32 19.10
N ILE A 151 9.57 1.32 19.96
CA ILE A 151 9.68 -0.10 19.61
C ILE A 151 8.76 -0.48 18.44
N TRP A 152 7.62 0.19 18.29
CA TRP A 152 6.68 0.01 17.17
C TRP A 152 7.24 0.40 15.79
N ARG A 153 8.39 1.10 15.74
CA ARG A 153 9.12 1.33 14.49
C ARG A 153 9.53 0.02 13.79
N ILE A 154 9.77 -1.06 14.55
CA ILE A 154 10.19 -2.35 13.99
C ILE A 154 9.07 -3.00 13.16
N PRO A 155 7.86 -3.27 13.70
CA PRO A 155 6.76 -3.77 12.88
C PRO A 155 6.31 -2.77 11.81
N GLU A 156 6.39 -1.45 12.04
CA GLU A 156 6.12 -0.45 11.01
C GLU A 156 7.01 -0.59 9.76
N ASN A 157 8.30 -0.94 9.91
CA ASN A 157 9.14 -1.26 8.74
C ASN A 157 8.62 -2.49 7.96
N GLY A 158 7.93 -3.42 8.63
CA GLY A 158 7.21 -4.53 8.00
C GLY A 158 5.94 -4.08 7.27
N VAL A 159 5.16 -3.16 7.86
CA VAL A 159 4.00 -2.53 7.20
C VAL A 159 4.44 -1.85 5.90
N GLN A 160 5.47 -1.00 5.95
CA GLN A 160 6.01 -0.29 4.78
C GLN A 160 6.44 -1.25 3.65
N LEU A 161 7.07 -2.39 4.00
CA LEU A 161 7.41 -3.43 3.02
C LEU A 161 6.17 -4.07 2.38
N ILE A 162 5.16 -4.44 3.18
CA ILE A 162 3.92 -5.05 2.68
C ILE A 162 3.18 -4.07 1.76
N VAL A 163 3.11 -2.79 2.12
CA VAL A 163 2.49 -1.73 1.31
C VAL A 163 3.20 -1.56 -0.02
N GLY A 164 4.53 -1.39 0.00
CA GLY A 164 5.31 -1.21 -1.22
C GLY A 164 5.24 -2.42 -2.15
N LEU A 165 5.29 -3.64 -1.61
CA LEU A 165 5.09 -4.85 -2.39
C LEU A 165 3.67 -4.92 -2.97
N THR A 166 2.63 -4.82 -2.15
CA THR A 166 1.25 -5.02 -2.59
C THR A 166 0.80 -3.98 -3.62
N ILE A 167 1.21 -2.71 -3.48
CA ILE A 167 0.96 -1.67 -4.48
C ILE A 167 1.70 -1.95 -5.79
N LEU A 168 3.03 -2.14 -5.75
CA LEU A 168 3.81 -2.30 -6.97
C LEU A 168 3.43 -3.58 -7.73
N PHE A 169 3.18 -4.69 -7.01
CA PHE A 169 2.70 -5.93 -7.62
C PHE A 169 1.27 -5.78 -8.16
N THR A 170 0.35 -5.09 -7.48
CA THR A 170 -0.99 -4.80 -8.03
C THR A 170 -0.86 -4.00 -9.33
N LEU A 171 -0.15 -2.87 -9.31
CA LEU A 171 0.05 -2.02 -10.48
C LEU A 171 0.75 -2.74 -11.64
N ALA A 172 1.62 -3.72 -11.39
CA ALA A 172 2.32 -4.47 -12.44
C ALA A 172 1.53 -5.68 -13.00
N LEU A 173 0.60 -6.25 -12.24
CA LEU A 173 -0.06 -7.53 -12.56
C LEU A 173 -1.53 -7.38 -12.98
N PHE A 174 -2.26 -6.42 -12.39
CA PHE A 174 -3.70 -6.23 -12.56
C PHE A 174 -4.11 -6.00 -14.04
N PRO A 175 -5.27 -6.50 -14.51
CA PRO A 175 -6.18 -7.40 -13.83
C PRO A 175 -5.73 -8.87 -13.85
N ASN A 176 -5.29 -9.40 -14.99
CA ASN A 176 -5.11 -10.84 -15.23
C ASN A 176 -3.92 -11.53 -14.51
N GLY A 177 -3.32 -10.94 -13.48
CA GLY A 177 -2.21 -11.57 -12.75
C GLY A 177 -0.92 -11.78 -13.57
N ARG A 178 -0.68 -10.98 -14.62
CA ARG A 178 0.41 -11.15 -15.58
C ARG A 178 1.18 -9.85 -15.80
N PHE A 179 2.52 -9.91 -15.72
CA PHE A 179 3.42 -8.79 -15.97
C PHE A 179 3.41 -8.38 -17.46
N VAL A 180 2.81 -7.24 -17.76
CA VAL A 180 2.74 -6.66 -19.10
C VAL A 180 3.03 -5.14 -19.01
N PRO A 181 4.15 -4.64 -19.54
CA PRO A 181 5.25 -5.35 -20.20
C PRO A 181 6.08 -6.25 -19.26
N ARG A 182 6.86 -7.18 -19.83
CA ARG A 182 7.74 -8.09 -19.06
C ARG A 182 8.79 -7.39 -18.20
N TRP A 183 9.21 -6.16 -18.56
CA TRP A 183 10.18 -5.39 -17.76
C TRP A 183 9.59 -4.89 -16.43
N ALA A 184 8.27 -4.87 -16.25
CA ALA A 184 7.63 -4.43 -15.02
C ALA A 184 8.06 -5.26 -13.80
N VAL A 185 8.44 -6.53 -14.01
CA VAL A 185 9.05 -7.40 -12.99
C VAL A 185 10.22 -6.70 -12.30
N TRP A 186 11.17 -6.15 -13.07
CA TRP A 186 12.36 -5.51 -12.51
C TRP A 186 12.00 -4.30 -11.66
N ILE A 187 11.02 -3.49 -12.11
CA ILE A 187 10.53 -2.32 -11.37
C ILE A 187 9.87 -2.74 -10.04
N THR A 188 9.09 -3.82 -10.01
CA THR A 188 8.54 -4.37 -8.76
C THR A 188 9.60 -4.93 -7.80
N LEU A 189 10.78 -5.31 -8.31
CA LEU A 189 11.88 -5.85 -7.52
C LEU A 189 12.85 -4.79 -6.97
N ILE A 190 12.86 -3.57 -7.50
CA ILE A 190 13.74 -2.47 -7.02
C ILE A 190 13.52 -2.20 -5.52
N ASN A 191 12.26 -2.09 -5.07
CA ASN A 191 11.94 -1.77 -3.68
C ASN A 191 12.32 -2.88 -2.67
N PRO A 192 11.94 -4.16 -2.84
CA PRO A 192 12.39 -5.21 -1.94
C PRO A 192 13.92 -5.42 -1.98
N ALA A 193 14.58 -5.22 -3.13
CA ALA A 193 16.04 -5.25 -3.20
C ALA A 193 16.68 -4.12 -2.40
N TYR A 194 16.15 -2.88 -2.52
CA TYR A 194 16.61 -1.72 -1.75
C TYR A 194 16.44 -1.92 -0.25
N LEU A 195 15.29 -2.44 0.20
CA LEU A 195 15.06 -2.73 1.62
C LEU A 195 15.95 -3.88 2.13
N ALA A 196 16.18 -4.93 1.34
CA ALA A 196 17.11 -5.99 1.70
C ALA A 196 18.55 -5.44 1.89
N VAL A 197 19.00 -4.55 1.00
CA VAL A 197 20.30 -3.85 1.13
C VAL A 197 20.32 -2.97 2.38
N TYR A 198 19.23 -2.27 2.71
CA TYR A 198 19.13 -1.51 3.96
C TYR A 198 19.28 -2.41 5.19
N LEU A 199 18.45 -3.46 5.29
CA LEU A 199 18.36 -4.30 6.48
C LEU A 199 19.63 -5.12 6.76
N LEU A 200 20.34 -5.54 5.71
CA LEU A 200 21.55 -6.35 5.82
C LEU A 200 22.83 -5.50 6.01
N PHE A 201 22.97 -4.40 5.26
CA PHE A 201 24.22 -3.62 5.21
C PHE A 201 24.09 -2.26 5.92
N LEU A 202 23.20 -1.39 5.44
CA LEU A 202 23.16 0.01 5.89
C LEU A 202 22.68 0.16 7.35
N ARG A 203 21.79 -0.72 7.82
CA ARG A 203 21.37 -0.82 9.23
C ARG A 203 22.56 -1.17 10.14
N SER A 204 23.47 -2.02 9.68
CA SER A 204 24.70 -2.40 10.41
C SER A 204 25.66 -1.22 10.53
N LEU A 205 25.64 -0.29 9.57
CA LEU A 205 26.35 1.00 9.62
C LEU A 205 25.63 2.07 10.50
N ARG A 206 24.59 1.68 11.25
CA ARG A 206 23.75 2.55 12.10
C ARG A 206 23.02 3.69 11.38
N ILE A 207 22.91 3.63 10.04
CA ILE A 207 22.19 4.63 9.25
C ILE A 207 20.70 4.60 9.63
N PRO A 208 20.11 5.69 10.12
CA PRO A 208 18.69 5.72 10.50
C PRO A 208 17.79 5.54 9.27
N GLY A 209 16.76 4.69 9.36
CA GLY A 209 15.92 4.33 8.21
C GLY A 209 15.30 5.52 7.46
N TRP A 210 14.94 6.58 8.18
CA TRP A 210 14.41 7.81 7.58
C TRP A 210 15.39 8.51 6.63
N ALA A 211 16.71 8.36 6.84
CA ALA A 211 17.75 8.92 5.96
C ALA A 211 17.70 8.34 4.55
N LEU A 212 16.99 7.22 4.38
CA LEU A 212 16.77 6.55 3.10
C LEU A 212 15.41 6.94 2.51
N PHE A 213 14.33 7.02 3.30
CA PHE A 213 13.04 7.53 2.84
C PHE A 213 13.11 9.01 2.39
N ASN A 214 13.79 9.87 3.16
CA ASN A 214 13.96 11.30 2.82
C ASN A 214 15.11 11.53 1.81
N ASN A 215 15.70 10.48 1.23
CA ASN A 215 16.73 10.64 0.23
C ASN A 215 16.10 11.01 -1.13
N PRO A 216 16.58 12.05 -1.84
CA PRO A 216 16.02 12.40 -3.16
C PRO A 216 16.13 11.26 -4.18
N LEU A 217 17.14 10.38 -4.07
CA LEU A 217 17.24 9.18 -4.91
C LEU A 217 16.16 8.15 -4.60
N ASN A 218 15.73 8.02 -3.34
CA ASN A 218 14.62 7.14 -2.97
C ASN A 218 13.29 7.71 -3.46
N ALA A 219 13.05 9.02 -3.29
CA ALA A 219 11.87 9.69 -3.85
C ALA A 219 11.81 9.52 -5.39
N VAL A 220 12.91 9.77 -6.10
CA VAL A 220 13.00 9.56 -7.56
C VAL A 220 12.80 8.09 -7.94
N ALA A 221 13.36 7.14 -7.21
CA ALA A 221 13.14 5.72 -7.46
C ALA A 221 11.68 5.31 -7.21
N TRP A 222 11.07 5.77 -6.11
CA TRP A 222 9.70 5.46 -5.72
C TRP A 222 8.69 6.06 -6.71
N PHE A 223 8.68 7.39 -6.89
CA PHE A 223 7.79 8.04 -7.84
C PHE A 223 8.09 7.62 -9.29
N GLY A 224 9.35 7.32 -9.62
CA GLY A 224 9.73 6.71 -10.89
C GLY A 224 9.09 5.33 -11.11
N CYS A 225 9.09 4.45 -10.10
CA CYS A 225 8.40 3.16 -10.16
C CYS A 225 6.88 3.36 -10.37
N TRP A 226 6.25 4.27 -9.63
CA TRP A 226 4.83 4.60 -9.79
C TRP A 226 4.50 5.12 -11.20
N ILE A 227 5.28 6.08 -11.72
CA ILE A 227 5.09 6.64 -13.07
C ILE A 227 5.27 5.55 -14.13
N LEU A 228 6.33 4.74 -14.04
CA LEU A 228 6.59 3.66 -15.01
C LEU A 228 5.52 2.57 -14.99
N LEU A 229 5.01 2.17 -13.81
CA LEU A 229 3.94 1.17 -13.73
C LEU A 229 2.58 1.72 -14.16
N THR A 230 2.25 2.98 -13.87
CA THR A 230 1.06 3.64 -14.41
C THR A 230 1.13 3.77 -15.93
N LEU A 231 2.28 4.16 -16.49
CA LEU A 231 2.52 4.16 -17.94
C LEU A 231 2.45 2.76 -18.55
N ALA A 232 2.91 1.73 -17.84
CA ALA A 232 2.75 0.33 -18.26
C ALA A 232 1.28 -0.10 -18.30
N GLN A 233 0.46 0.30 -17.32
CA GLN A 233 -0.98 0.05 -17.31
C GLN A 233 -1.72 0.81 -18.41
N LEU A 234 -1.38 2.08 -18.67
CA LEU A 234 -1.92 2.83 -19.81
C LEU A 234 -1.53 2.19 -21.15
N TYR A 235 -0.25 1.80 -21.32
CA TYR A 235 0.21 1.05 -22.49
C TYR A 235 -0.58 -0.26 -22.66
N ARG A 236 -0.73 -1.04 -21.59
CA ARG A 236 -1.51 -2.27 -21.56
C ARG A 236 -2.95 -2.01 -21.99
N TYR A 237 -3.64 -1.05 -21.37
CA TYR A 237 -5.02 -0.65 -21.71
C TYR A 237 -5.20 -0.33 -23.20
N PHE A 238 -4.32 0.50 -23.78
CA PHE A 238 -4.45 0.94 -25.17
C PHE A 238 -3.98 -0.10 -26.20
N ARG A 239 -2.93 -0.89 -25.91
CA ARG A 239 -2.25 -1.76 -26.89
C ARG A 239 -2.46 -3.27 -26.72
N VAL A 240 -2.83 -3.74 -25.52
CA VAL A 240 -2.86 -5.19 -25.20
C VAL A 240 -4.21 -5.64 -24.64
N SER A 241 -4.87 -4.82 -23.81
CA SER A 241 -6.09 -5.21 -23.10
C SER A 241 -7.26 -5.50 -24.05
N ASN A 242 -7.82 -6.70 -23.91
CA ASN A 242 -9.08 -7.11 -24.53
C ASN A 242 -10.24 -6.17 -24.12
N THR A 243 -11.34 -6.17 -24.87
CA THR A 243 -12.53 -5.35 -24.57
C THR A 243 -13.06 -5.52 -23.15
N LEU A 244 -12.96 -6.72 -22.59
CA LEU A 244 -13.37 -7.00 -21.21
C LEU A 244 -12.39 -6.44 -20.16
N GLU A 245 -11.09 -6.60 -20.41
CA GLU A 245 -10.03 -6.06 -19.54
C GLU A 245 -10.10 -4.53 -19.51
N ARG A 246 -10.40 -3.90 -20.66
CA ARG A 246 -10.69 -2.46 -20.73
C ARG A 246 -11.88 -2.07 -19.86
N GLN A 247 -12.94 -2.87 -19.77
CA GLN A 247 -14.05 -2.58 -18.85
C GLN A 247 -13.67 -2.74 -17.37
N GLN A 248 -12.74 -3.64 -17.03
CA GLN A 248 -12.22 -3.78 -15.66
C GLN A 248 -11.29 -2.61 -15.29
N THR A 249 -10.32 -2.29 -16.15
CA THR A 249 -9.38 -1.18 -15.95
C THR A 249 -10.05 0.20 -16.05
N LYS A 250 -11.24 0.33 -16.68
CA LYS A 250 -11.97 1.62 -16.74
C LYS A 250 -12.43 2.14 -15.37
N TRP A 251 -12.51 1.28 -14.35
CA TRP A 251 -12.93 1.64 -12.99
C TRP A 251 -11.75 1.71 -12.00
N VAL A 252 -10.52 1.84 -12.51
CA VAL A 252 -9.25 1.94 -11.77
C VAL A 252 -8.48 3.17 -12.24
#